data_AF-A0A6I9Z1P4-F1
#
_entry.id   AF-A0A6I9Z1P4-F1
#
_cell.length_a   1.000
_cell.length_b   1.000
_cell.length_c   1.000
_cell.angle_alpha   90.00
_cell.angle_beta   90.00
_cell.angle_gamma   90.00
#
_symmetry.space_group_name_H-M   'P 1'
#
loop_
_entity.id
_entity.type
_entity.pdbx_description
1 polymer ?
#
loop_
_entity_poly.entity_id
_entity_poly.type
_entity_poly.pdbx_seq_one_letter_code
_entity_poly.pdbx_strand_id
1 'polypeptide(L)'
;MASITKFNIDAPRWDQNTFLGRVKHFFNITDPRTLLVSEQTLDSAKTIVDNCRAGSVPPGTSEEQLFYAKKLYDSAFHPDSGEKMNLIGRMSFQVPGGMAITGCMLQFYRTVPAVVFWQWVNQSFNAIVNYTNRNAASPISVKQIGVAYFTATSTALATAVGLNLYTKRAPSLVARWVPFAAVAAANCVNIPLMRQQ
;
A
#
# COMPACT_ATOMS: atom_id res chain seq x y z
N MET A 1 -0.84 -40.10 -3.76
CA MET A 1 -0.45 -38.99 -2.86
C MET A 1 0.86 -38.40 -3.40
N ALA A 2 0.77 -37.35 -4.21
CA ALA A 2 1.95 -36.69 -4.74
C ALA A 2 2.67 -35.94 -3.60
N SER A 3 3.94 -36.26 -3.42
CA SER A 3 4.93 -35.67 -2.53
C SER A 3 4.77 -34.14 -2.36
N ILE A 4 4.13 -33.71 -1.26
CA ILE A 4 4.18 -32.32 -0.73
C ILE A 4 5.63 -31.90 -0.41
N THR A 5 6.54 -32.87 -0.34
CA THR A 5 7.99 -32.71 -0.13
C THR A 5 8.73 -31.87 -1.18
N LYS A 6 8.07 -31.37 -2.23
CA LYS A 6 8.69 -30.50 -3.25
C LYS A 6 8.03 -29.11 -3.37
N PHE A 7 7.13 -28.74 -2.46
CA PHE A 7 6.50 -27.42 -2.48
C PHE A 7 7.51 -26.33 -2.08
N ASN A 8 7.82 -25.41 -3.00
CA ASN A 8 8.66 -24.26 -2.71
C ASN A 8 7.79 -23.07 -2.28
N ILE A 9 7.83 -22.73 -0.99
CA ILE A 9 7.05 -21.64 -0.40
C ILE A 9 7.49 -20.25 -0.88
N ASP A 10 8.73 -20.07 -1.33
CA ASP A 10 9.24 -18.79 -1.83
C ASP A 10 9.01 -18.62 -3.34
N ALA A 11 8.66 -19.70 -4.05
CA ALA A 11 8.31 -19.61 -5.45
C ALA A 11 6.98 -18.84 -5.65
N PRO A 12 6.90 -17.94 -6.63
CA PRO A 12 5.66 -17.26 -6.94
C PRO A 12 4.61 -18.26 -7.46
N ARG A 13 3.38 -18.16 -6.95
CA ARG A 13 2.26 -19.03 -7.37
C ARG A 13 1.92 -18.92 -8.86
N TRP A 14 2.16 -17.76 -9.45
CA TRP A 14 1.92 -17.49 -10.87
C TRP A 14 3.21 -17.04 -11.55
N ASP A 15 3.37 -17.37 -12.83
CA ASP A 15 4.56 -17.02 -13.61
C ASP A 15 4.74 -15.48 -13.74
N GLN A 16 5.78 -14.96 -13.11
CA GLN A 16 6.09 -13.53 -13.09
C GLN A 16 6.67 -13.00 -14.41
N ASN A 17 7.06 -13.87 -15.34
CA ASN A 17 7.47 -13.45 -16.68
C ASN A 17 6.28 -12.95 -17.53
N THR A 18 5.08 -13.45 -17.24
CA THR A 18 3.86 -13.03 -17.92
C THR A 18 3.21 -11.81 -17.26
N PHE A 19 2.60 -10.93 -18.06
CA PHE A 19 1.82 -9.81 -17.54
C PHE A 19 0.68 -10.27 -16.62
N LEU A 20 -0.11 -11.26 -17.08
CA LEU A 20 -1.23 -11.78 -16.29
C LEU A 20 -0.79 -12.44 -14.99
N GLY A 21 0.37 -13.10 -14.95
CA GLY A 21 0.91 -13.68 -13.72
C GLY A 21 1.31 -12.62 -12.70
N ARG A 22 1.92 -11.50 -13.14
CA ARG A 22 2.20 -10.34 -12.26
C ARG A 22 0.93 -9.71 -11.73
N VAL A 23 -0.09 -9.53 -12.59
CA VAL A 23 -1.39 -8.99 -12.18
C VAL A 23 -2.06 -9.88 -11.13
N LYS A 24 -2.12 -11.20 -11.35
CA LYS A 24 -2.68 -12.15 -10.37
C LYS A 24 -1.92 -12.12 -9.04
N HIS A 25 -0.59 -12.07 -9.10
CA HIS A 25 0.24 -11.95 -7.91
C HIS A 25 -0.07 -10.66 -7.13
N PHE A 26 -0.11 -9.52 -7.82
CA PHE A 26 -0.40 -8.24 -7.19
C PHE A 26 -1.79 -8.24 -6.53
N PHE A 27 -2.85 -8.66 -7.24
CA PHE A 27 -4.19 -8.75 -6.66
C PHE A 27 -4.27 -9.68 -5.45
N ASN A 28 -3.45 -10.72 -5.41
CA ASN A 28 -3.44 -11.65 -4.30
C ASN A 28 -2.82 -11.05 -3.03
N ILE A 29 -1.71 -10.32 -3.16
CA ILE A 29 -1.02 -9.68 -2.02
C ILE A 29 -1.73 -8.41 -1.55
N THR A 30 -2.43 -7.71 -2.46
CA THR A 30 -3.20 -6.49 -2.14
C THR A 30 -4.68 -6.76 -1.87
N ASP A 31 -5.07 -8.01 -1.59
CA ASP A 31 -6.46 -8.36 -1.35
C ASP A 31 -6.98 -7.72 -0.04
N PRO A 32 -7.96 -6.80 -0.08
CA PRO A 32 -8.43 -6.09 1.11
C PRO A 32 -9.10 -7.01 2.13
N ARG A 33 -9.52 -8.23 1.73
CA ARG A 33 -10.10 -9.20 2.68
C ARG A 33 -9.09 -9.65 3.73
N THR A 34 -7.79 -9.56 3.46
CA THR A 34 -6.75 -9.91 4.44
C THR A 34 -6.71 -8.94 5.62
N LEU A 35 -7.31 -7.76 5.49
CA LEU A 35 -7.44 -6.77 6.58
C LEU A 35 -8.40 -7.23 7.68
N LEU A 36 -9.34 -8.11 7.35
CA LEU A 36 -10.33 -8.63 8.30
C LEU A 36 -9.84 -9.89 9.05
N VAL A 37 -8.65 -10.37 8.71
CA VAL A 37 -8.06 -11.57 9.30
C VAL A 37 -7.44 -11.21 10.66
N SER A 38 -7.70 -12.04 11.67
CA SER A 38 -7.19 -11.82 13.02
C SER A 38 -5.66 -11.98 13.10
N GLU A 39 -5.04 -11.31 14.08
CA GLU A 39 -3.59 -11.41 14.27
C GLU A 39 -3.12 -12.83 14.54
N GLN A 40 -3.90 -13.62 15.31
CA GLN A 40 -3.60 -15.02 15.60
C GLN A 40 -3.54 -15.87 14.33
N THR A 41 -4.42 -15.62 13.36
CA THR A 41 -4.40 -16.32 12.07
C THR A 41 -3.20 -15.90 11.22
N LEU A 42 -2.81 -14.63 11.25
CA LEU A 42 -1.60 -14.14 10.58
C LEU A 42 -0.33 -14.76 11.16
N ASP A 43 -0.25 -14.86 12.50
CA ASP A 43 0.89 -15.47 13.18
C ASP A 43 0.95 -16.98 12.92
N SER A 44 -0.20 -17.64 12.86
CA SER A 44 -0.29 -19.05 12.46
C SER A 44 0.19 -19.26 11.01
N ALA A 45 -0.19 -18.36 10.10
CA ALA A 45 0.27 -18.39 8.72
C ALA A 45 1.79 -18.19 8.61
N LYS A 46 2.37 -17.28 9.41
CA LYS A 46 3.82 -17.11 9.53
C LYS A 46 4.50 -18.40 9.98
N THR A 47 4.00 -19.05 11.02
CA THR A 47 4.56 -20.31 11.51
C THR A 47 4.55 -21.39 10.43
N ILE A 48 3.47 -21.50 9.65
CA ILE A 48 3.41 -22.44 8.52
C ILE A 48 4.48 -22.12 7.47
N VAL A 49 4.62 -20.84 7.08
CA VAL A 49 5.61 -20.40 6.10
C VAL A 49 7.04 -20.67 6.57
N ASP A 50 7.36 -20.33 7.82
CA ASP A 50 8.68 -20.54 8.40
C ASP A 50 9.03 -22.03 8.52
N ASN A 51 8.06 -22.86 8.94
CA ASN A 51 8.24 -24.31 8.97
C ASN A 51 8.50 -24.87 7.56
N CYS A 52 7.77 -24.40 6.55
CA CYS A 52 7.97 -24.81 5.16
C CYS A 52 9.38 -24.43 4.67
N ARG A 53 9.88 -23.23 5.01
CA ARG A 53 11.25 -22.80 4.72
C ARG A 53 12.30 -23.67 5.43
N ALA A 54 12.00 -24.13 6.64
CA ALA A 54 12.83 -25.08 7.39
C ALA A 54 12.73 -26.53 6.88
N GLY A 55 11.96 -26.79 5.82
CA GLY A 55 11.78 -28.12 5.24
C GLY A 55 10.77 -29.00 5.97
N SER A 56 9.98 -28.44 6.88
CA SER A 56 8.95 -29.14 7.66
C SER A 56 7.56 -28.67 7.24
N VAL A 57 6.75 -29.59 6.71
CA VAL A 57 5.33 -29.31 6.43
C VAL A 57 4.48 -30.16 7.37
N PRO A 58 3.55 -29.56 8.14
CA PRO A 58 2.69 -30.33 9.03
C PRO A 58 1.94 -31.44 8.25
N PRO A 59 1.91 -32.68 8.76
CA PRO A 59 1.23 -33.79 8.10
C PRO A 59 -0.25 -33.46 7.84
N GLY A 60 -0.72 -33.67 6.60
CA GLY A 60 -2.11 -33.40 6.21
C GLY A 60 -2.40 -31.98 5.72
N THR A 61 -1.40 -31.10 5.64
CA THR A 61 -1.56 -29.76 5.05
C THR A 61 -1.77 -29.87 3.54
N SER A 62 -2.86 -29.32 3.01
CA SER A 62 -3.10 -29.28 1.57
C SER A 62 -2.28 -28.18 0.89
N GLU A 63 -2.02 -28.32 -0.41
CA GLU A 63 -1.32 -27.29 -1.19
C GLU A 63 -2.06 -25.94 -1.18
N GLU A 64 -3.39 -25.97 -1.16
CA GLU A 64 -4.22 -24.77 -1.05
C GLU A 64 -4.04 -24.06 0.30
N GLN A 65 -3.90 -24.80 1.39
CA GLN A 65 -3.60 -24.25 2.71
C GLN A 65 -2.22 -23.59 2.73
N LEU A 66 -1.23 -24.18 2.07
CA LEU A 66 0.11 -23.59 1.93
C LEU A 66 0.06 -22.28 1.12
N PHE A 67 -0.65 -22.27 -0.02
CA PHE A 67 -0.82 -21.05 -0.79
C PHE A 67 -1.60 -19.97 -0.03
N TYR A 68 -2.59 -20.36 0.77
CA TYR A 68 -3.34 -19.42 1.60
C TYR A 68 -2.50 -18.84 2.73
N ALA A 69 -1.72 -19.69 3.42
CA ALA A 69 -0.76 -19.24 4.43
C ALA A 69 0.28 -18.29 3.81
N LYS A 70 0.82 -18.62 2.63
CA LYS A 70 1.71 -17.73 1.87
C LYS A 70 1.05 -16.40 1.55
N LYS A 71 -0.20 -16.40 1.07
CA LYS A 71 -0.96 -15.18 0.77
C LYS A 71 -1.09 -14.29 2.01
N LEU A 72 -1.49 -14.88 3.15
CA LEU A 72 -1.63 -14.13 4.40
C LEU A 72 -0.29 -13.56 4.84
N TYR A 73 0.78 -14.35 4.75
CA TYR A 73 2.13 -13.93 5.07
C TYR A 73 2.58 -12.74 4.20
N ASP A 74 2.54 -12.91 2.87
CA ASP A 74 2.94 -11.87 1.90
C ASP A 74 2.12 -10.57 2.06
N SER A 75 0.87 -10.67 2.54
CA SER A 75 0.00 -9.49 2.72
C SER A 75 0.24 -8.71 4.01
N ALA A 76 0.88 -9.32 5.01
CA ALA A 76 0.96 -8.79 6.37
C ALA A 76 2.37 -8.70 6.95
N PHE A 77 3.36 -9.35 6.35
CA PHE A 77 4.75 -9.37 6.81
C PHE A 77 5.69 -8.79 5.76
N HIS A 78 6.71 -8.09 6.23
CA HIS A 78 7.71 -7.46 5.37
C HIS A 78 8.56 -8.52 4.66
N PRO A 79 8.74 -8.46 3.33
CA PRO A 79 9.47 -9.49 2.58
C PRO A 79 10.93 -9.63 3.05
N ASP A 80 11.58 -8.50 3.37
CA ASP A 80 12.99 -8.50 3.75
C ASP A 80 13.25 -8.79 5.24
N SER A 81 12.49 -8.18 6.17
CA SER A 81 12.71 -8.35 7.61
C SER A 81 11.90 -9.49 8.23
N GLY A 82 10.84 -9.94 7.56
CA GLY A 82 9.89 -10.91 8.10
C GLY A 82 9.01 -10.37 9.25
N GLU A 83 9.09 -9.07 9.56
CA GLU A 83 8.33 -8.44 10.64
C GLU A 83 6.91 -8.10 10.19
N LYS A 84 5.97 -8.10 11.14
CA LYS A 84 4.57 -7.76 10.88
C LYS A 84 4.45 -6.28 10.54
N MET A 85 3.86 -5.97 9.38
CA MET A 85 3.59 -4.62 8.93
C MET A 85 2.42 -3.97 9.69
N ASN A 86 2.52 -2.66 9.90
CA ASN A 86 1.40 -1.84 10.37
C ASN A 86 0.22 -1.96 9.39
N LEU A 87 -0.99 -2.23 9.91
CA LEU A 87 -2.22 -2.41 9.14
C LEU A 87 -2.44 -1.31 8.08
N ILE A 88 -2.24 -0.05 8.45
CA ILE A 88 -2.47 1.11 7.58
C ILE A 88 -1.45 1.15 6.43
N GLY A 89 -0.23 0.70 6.69
CA GLY A 89 0.85 0.66 5.71
C GLY A 89 0.82 -0.57 4.80
N ARG A 90 -0.03 -1.56 5.07
CA ARG A 90 -0.15 -2.75 4.20
C ARG A 90 -0.67 -2.35 2.84
N MET A 91 -0.12 -2.96 1.80
CA MET A 91 -0.59 -2.75 0.42
C MET A 91 -2.07 -3.14 0.26
N SER A 92 -2.58 -4.11 1.04
CA SER A 92 -4.00 -4.46 1.07
C SER A 92 -4.91 -3.34 1.62
N PHE A 93 -4.39 -2.43 2.44
CA PHE A 93 -5.12 -1.26 2.95
C PHE A 93 -5.01 -0.03 2.03
N GLN A 94 -4.06 -0.01 1.10
CA GLN A 94 -3.81 1.16 0.25
C GLN A 94 -5.04 1.57 -0.56
N VAL A 95 -5.71 0.62 -1.22
CA VAL A 95 -6.91 0.91 -2.01
C VAL A 95 -8.10 1.29 -1.12
N PRO A 96 -8.49 0.51 -0.09
CA PRO A 96 -9.56 0.91 0.82
C PRO A 96 -9.34 2.26 1.50
N GLY A 97 -8.15 2.48 2.07
CA GLY A 97 -7.78 3.72 2.75
C GLY A 97 -7.74 4.91 1.80
N GLY A 98 -7.11 4.75 0.63
CA GLY A 98 -7.06 5.79 -0.41
C GLY A 98 -8.45 6.15 -0.96
N MET A 99 -9.32 5.16 -1.15
CA MET A 99 -10.71 5.40 -1.57
C MET A 99 -11.50 6.16 -0.50
N ALA A 100 -11.35 5.81 0.78
CA ALA A 100 -12.01 6.52 1.87
C ALA A 100 -11.55 7.98 1.97
N ILE A 101 -10.23 8.22 1.91
CA ILE A 101 -9.66 9.57 1.91
C ILE A 101 -10.14 10.37 0.69
N THR A 102 -10.15 9.74 -0.49
CA THR A 102 -10.64 10.37 -1.73
C THR A 102 -12.12 10.72 -1.62
N GLY A 103 -12.95 9.83 -1.10
CA GLY A 103 -14.38 10.10 -0.86
C GLY A 103 -14.59 11.27 0.10
N CYS A 104 -13.81 11.33 1.19
CA CYS A 104 -13.83 12.44 2.13
C CYS A 104 -13.39 13.76 1.48
N MET A 105 -12.35 13.75 0.63
CA MET A 105 -12.00 14.91 -0.17
C MET A 105 -13.16 15.31 -1.09
N LEU A 106 -13.76 14.40 -1.84
CA LEU A 106 -14.88 14.78 -2.72
C LEU A 106 -16.08 15.39 -1.96
N GLN A 107 -16.33 14.96 -0.72
CA GLN A 107 -17.46 15.42 0.09
C GLN A 107 -17.18 16.72 0.85
N PHE A 108 -16.03 16.82 1.52
CA PHE A 108 -15.76 17.86 2.54
C PHE A 108 -14.76 18.94 2.08
N TYR A 109 -14.27 18.87 0.84
CA TYR A 109 -13.22 19.75 0.31
C TYR A 109 -13.78 21.05 -0.26
N ARG A 110 -14.53 21.79 0.57
CA ARG A 110 -15.18 23.05 0.18
C ARG A 110 -14.51 24.30 0.75
N THR A 111 -13.82 24.18 1.89
CA THR A 111 -13.20 25.31 2.58
C THR A 111 -11.69 25.11 2.64
N VAL A 112 -10.93 26.22 2.64
CA VAL A 112 -9.46 26.18 2.71
C VAL A 112 -8.96 25.38 3.93
N PRO A 113 -9.53 25.50 5.14
CA PRO A 113 -9.12 24.66 6.27
C PRO A 113 -9.36 23.16 6.01
N ALA A 114 -10.51 22.79 5.43
CA ALA A 114 -10.81 21.39 5.11
C ALA A 114 -9.87 20.84 4.02
N VAL A 115 -9.54 21.67 3.02
CA VAL A 115 -8.56 21.37 1.97
C VAL A 115 -7.20 21.05 2.58
N VAL A 116 -6.75 21.91 3.49
CA VAL A 116 -5.46 21.74 4.17
C VAL A 116 -5.45 20.45 4.98
N PHE A 117 -6.48 20.23 5.78
CA PHE A 117 -6.63 19.03 6.59
C PHE A 117 -6.60 17.75 5.75
N TRP A 118 -7.43 17.67 4.71
CA TRP A 118 -7.52 16.45 3.91
C TRP A 118 -6.28 16.18 3.06
N GLN A 119 -5.60 17.22 2.58
CA GLN A 119 -4.31 17.03 1.90
C GLN A 119 -3.23 16.54 2.86
N TRP A 120 -3.18 17.08 4.07
CA TRP A 120 -2.29 16.59 5.10
C TRP A 120 -2.57 15.12 5.45
N VAL A 121 -3.84 14.72 5.61
CA VAL A 121 -4.24 13.32 5.82
C VAL A 121 -3.78 12.43 4.66
N ASN A 122 -4.05 12.84 3.42
CA ASN A 122 -3.67 12.08 2.21
C ASN A 122 -2.15 11.87 2.12
N GLN A 123 -1.37 12.92 2.37
CA GLN A 123 0.09 12.81 2.30
C GLN A 123 0.68 12.04 3.48
N SER A 124 0.07 12.13 4.66
CA SER A 124 0.46 11.32 5.82
C SER A 124 0.22 9.84 5.55
N PHE A 125 -0.92 9.50 4.94
CA PHE A 125 -1.23 8.14 4.52
C PHE A 125 -0.18 7.60 3.52
N ASN A 126 0.12 8.37 2.47
CA ASN A 126 1.14 7.99 1.50
C ASN A 126 2.53 7.83 2.13
N ALA A 127 2.89 8.67 3.09
CA ALA A 127 4.17 8.56 3.80
C ALA A 127 4.25 7.28 4.65
N ILE A 128 3.16 6.90 5.33
CA ILE A 128 3.08 5.64 6.09
C ILE A 128 3.23 4.44 5.16
N VAL A 129 2.49 4.40 4.05
CA VAL A 129 2.59 3.33 3.05
C VAL A 129 4.03 3.22 2.51
N ASN A 130 4.65 4.35 2.17
CA ASN A 130 6.04 4.39 1.70
C ASN A 130 7.04 3.92 2.76
N TYR A 131 6.84 4.31 4.03
CA TYR A 131 7.69 3.87 5.13
C TYR A 131 7.57 2.37 5.41
N THR A 132 6.35 1.83 5.38
CA THR A 132 6.09 0.42 5.65
C THR A 132 6.57 -0.49 4.52
N ASN A 133 6.57 -0.04 3.27
CA ASN A 133 6.96 -0.84 2.11
C ASN A 133 8.36 -0.48 1.54
N ARG A 134 9.17 0.25 2.32
CA ARG A 134 10.55 0.57 1.91
C ARG A 134 11.37 -0.71 1.86
N ASN A 135 12.25 -0.81 0.86
CA ASN A 135 13.17 -1.93 0.76
C ASN A 135 14.16 -1.91 1.94
N ALA A 136 14.34 -3.04 2.64
CA ALA A 136 15.31 -3.13 3.73
C ALA A 136 16.76 -3.32 3.23
N ALA A 137 16.94 -3.86 2.03
CA ALA A 137 18.23 -4.06 1.37
C ALA A 137 18.70 -2.84 0.53
N SER A 138 17.79 -1.97 0.10
CA SER A 138 18.08 -0.69 -0.55
C SER A 138 17.43 0.44 0.25
N PRO A 139 18.11 0.97 1.28
CA PRO A 139 17.47 1.82 2.28
C PRO A 139 17.11 3.18 1.69
N ILE A 140 15.82 3.40 1.41
CA ILE A 140 15.28 4.74 1.32
C ILE A 140 15.41 5.36 2.72
N SER A 141 16.22 6.40 2.83
CA SER A 141 16.46 7.07 4.11
C SER A 141 15.15 7.64 4.65
N VAL A 142 14.96 7.59 5.97
CA VAL A 142 13.86 8.31 6.65
C VAL A 142 13.90 9.80 6.27
N LYS A 143 15.09 10.36 6.02
CA LYS A 143 15.26 11.72 5.51
C LYS A 143 14.64 11.91 4.12
N GLN A 144 14.82 10.96 3.20
CA GLN A 144 14.21 11.03 1.87
C GLN A 144 12.69 10.93 1.95
N ILE A 145 12.14 10.04 2.78
CA ILE A 145 10.69 9.95 3.03
C ILE A 145 10.16 11.27 3.61
N GLY A 146 10.88 11.87 4.56
CA GLY A 146 10.54 13.16 5.14
C GLY A 146 10.54 14.29 4.09
N VAL A 147 11.59 14.38 3.27
CA VAL A 147 11.68 15.37 2.18
C VAL A 147 10.54 15.18 1.18
N ALA A 148 10.29 13.95 0.74
CA ALA A 148 9.19 13.62 -0.17
C ALA A 148 7.84 14.01 0.43
N TYR A 149 7.61 13.71 1.71
CA TYR A 149 6.39 14.08 2.42
C TYR A 149 6.18 15.59 2.50
N PHE A 150 7.18 16.36 2.95
CA PHE A 150 7.06 17.81 3.07
C PHE A 150 6.88 18.49 1.70
N THR A 151 7.69 18.11 0.71
CA THR A 151 7.61 18.70 -0.64
C THR A 151 6.28 18.37 -1.32
N ALA A 152 5.83 17.12 -1.25
CA ALA A 152 4.56 16.71 -1.83
C ALA A 152 3.37 17.34 -1.08
N THR A 153 3.43 17.50 0.23
CA THR A 153 2.40 18.20 1.01
C THR A 153 2.33 19.68 0.63
N SER A 154 3.45 20.38 0.61
CA SER A 154 3.50 21.78 0.18
C SER A 154 2.98 21.96 -1.25
N THR A 155 3.34 21.06 -2.16
CA THR A 155 2.87 21.08 -3.56
C THR A 155 1.36 20.84 -3.65
N ALA A 156 0.84 19.85 -2.90
CA ALA A 156 -0.59 19.56 -2.83
C ALA A 156 -1.38 20.76 -2.30
N LEU A 157 -0.89 21.39 -1.22
CA LEU A 157 -1.54 22.55 -0.60
C LEU A 157 -1.50 23.77 -1.50
N ALA A 158 -0.35 24.08 -2.10
CA ALA A 158 -0.22 25.20 -3.03
C ALA A 158 -1.19 25.06 -4.21
N THR A 159 -1.24 23.86 -4.81
CA THR A 159 -2.14 23.57 -5.92
C THR A 159 -3.60 23.65 -5.49
N ALA A 160 -3.96 23.02 -4.37
CA ALA A 160 -5.33 22.95 -3.91
C ALA A 160 -5.90 24.29 -3.44
N VAL A 161 -5.11 25.07 -2.71
CA VAL A 161 -5.52 26.40 -2.23
C VAL A 161 -5.57 27.38 -3.40
N GLY A 162 -4.56 27.38 -4.27
CA GLY A 162 -4.52 28.22 -5.46
C GLY A 162 -5.72 27.98 -6.37
N LEU A 163 -6.02 26.71 -6.67
CA LEU A 163 -7.18 26.36 -7.48
C LEU A 163 -8.50 26.66 -6.75
N ASN A 164 -8.63 26.40 -5.45
CA ASN A 164 -9.85 26.72 -4.70
C ASN A 164 -10.17 28.22 -4.69
N LEU A 165 -9.16 29.07 -4.59
CA LEU A 165 -9.33 30.52 -4.66
C LEU A 165 -9.81 30.96 -6.05
N TYR A 166 -9.31 30.32 -7.11
CA TYR A 166 -9.71 30.59 -8.48
C TYR A 166 -11.12 30.07 -8.81
N THR A 167 -11.47 28.88 -8.30
CA THR A 167 -12.78 28.26 -8.57
C THR A 167 -13.94 28.94 -7.86
N LYS A 168 -13.70 29.91 -6.96
CA LYS A 168 -14.77 30.75 -6.39
C LYS A 168 -15.59 31.49 -7.45
N ARG A 169 -15.03 31.70 -8.64
CA ARG A 169 -15.69 32.35 -9.79
C ARG A 169 -16.06 31.36 -10.90
N ALA A 170 -15.84 30.06 -10.71
CA ALA A 170 -16.05 29.03 -11.71
C ALA A 170 -17.27 28.15 -11.39
N PRO A 171 -17.82 27.40 -12.37
CA PRO A 171 -18.86 26.42 -12.13
C PRO A 171 -18.46 25.39 -11.07
N SER A 172 -19.40 24.97 -10.24
CA SER A 172 -19.18 24.01 -9.13
C SER A 172 -18.58 22.67 -9.56
N LEU A 173 -18.76 22.28 -10.82
CA LEU A 173 -18.13 21.10 -11.42
C LEU A 173 -16.60 21.23 -11.49
N VAL A 174 -16.06 22.42 -11.74
CA VAL A 174 -14.60 22.64 -11.82
C VAL A 174 -13.96 22.49 -10.44
N ALA A 175 -14.63 22.98 -9.38
CA ALA A 175 -14.16 22.84 -8.00
C ALA A 175 -14.02 21.38 -7.55
N ARG A 176 -14.81 20.45 -8.11
CA ARG A 176 -14.72 19.01 -7.80
C ARG A 176 -13.45 18.33 -8.33
N TRP A 177 -12.77 18.94 -9.32
CA TRP A 177 -11.50 18.42 -9.85
C TRP A 177 -10.26 18.89 -9.09
N VAL A 178 -10.41 19.85 -8.18
CA VAL A 178 -9.29 20.40 -7.40
C VAL A 178 -8.55 19.33 -6.59
N PRO A 179 -9.22 18.40 -5.87
CA PRO A 179 -8.53 17.32 -5.17
C PRO A 179 -7.69 16.45 -6.12
N PHE A 180 -8.22 16.14 -7.30
CA PHE A 180 -7.51 15.34 -8.31
C PHE A 180 -6.24 16.05 -8.79
N ALA A 181 -6.35 17.32 -9.19
CA ALA A 181 -5.21 18.09 -9.67
C ALA A 181 -4.11 18.22 -8.61
N ALA A 182 -4.50 18.45 -7.35
CA ALA A 182 -3.56 18.59 -6.26
C ALA A 182 -2.86 17.26 -5.90
N VAL A 183 -3.58 16.14 -5.89
CA VAL A 183 -2.98 14.81 -5.69
C VAL A 183 -2.07 14.43 -6.87
N ALA A 184 -2.46 14.75 -8.11
CA ALA A 184 -1.63 14.51 -9.29
C ALA A 184 -0.31 15.30 -9.21
N ALA A 185 -0.38 16.60 -8.90
CA ALA A 185 0.80 17.45 -8.74
C ALA A 185 1.73 16.93 -7.61
N ALA A 186 1.15 16.51 -6.48
CA ALA A 186 1.92 15.92 -5.39
C ALA A 186 2.62 14.62 -5.80
N ASN A 187 1.95 13.75 -6.58
CA ASN A 187 2.54 12.51 -7.08
C ASN A 187 3.66 12.76 -8.09
N CYS A 188 3.56 13.79 -8.94
CA CYS A 188 4.63 14.20 -9.85
C CYS A 188 5.92 14.58 -9.09
N VAL A 189 5.81 15.04 -7.85
CA VAL A 189 6.97 15.37 -6.99
C VAL A 189 7.40 14.16 -6.16
N ASN A 190 6.45 13.43 -5.58
CA ASN A 190 6.72 12.31 -4.68
C ASN A 190 7.40 11.13 -5.40
N ILE A 191 6.91 10.75 -6.59
CA ILE A 191 7.43 9.57 -7.31
C ILE A 191 8.91 9.71 -7.65
N PRO A 192 9.40 10.82 -8.25
CA PRO A 192 10.83 11.00 -8.49
C PRO A 192 11.66 11.00 -7.20
N LEU A 193 11.20 11.68 -6.15
CA LEU A 193 11.95 11.76 -4.88
C LEU A 193 12.06 10.41 -4.17
N MET A 194 11.02 9.58 -4.28
CA MET A 194 11.03 8.22 -3.72
C MET A 194 11.80 7.22 -4.60
N ARG A 195 12.03 7.53 -5.87
CA ARG A 195 12.72 6.66 -6.85
C ARG A 195 14.12 7.14 -7.24
N GLN A 196 14.59 8.27 -6.70
CA GLN A 196 15.98 8.67 -6.77
C GLN A 196 16.78 7.71 -5.86
N GLN A 197 17.34 6.69 -6.50
CA GLN A 197 18.35 5.79 -5.92
C GLN A 197 19.74 6.34 -6.18
#